data_AF-A0A011QG93-F1
#
_entry.id   AF-A0A011QG93-F1
#
_cell.length_a   1.000
_cell.length_b   1.000
_cell.length_c   1.000
_cell.angle_alpha   90.00
_cell.angle_beta   90.00
_cell.angle_gamma   90.00
#
_symmetry.space_group_name_H-M   'P 1'
#
loop_
_entity.id
_entity.type
_entity.pdbx_description
1 polymer ?
#
loop_
_entity_poly.entity_id
_entity_poly.type
_entity_poly.pdbx_seq_one_letter_code
_entity_poly.pdbx_strand_id
1 'polypeptide(L)'
;MNTPSRQTRRAEKAWVLAAIRRIEADFQRSSDTHLIPLPLPGFPGVDLYLKDESSHPTGSLKHRLARSLFLYALCNGWLREGSTVVEASSGSTAVSEAYFARLVGLPSPASSACRFSP
;
A
#
# COMPACT_ATOMS: atom_id res chain seq x y z
N MET A 1 17.72 -31.27 -3.20
CA MET A 1 17.07 -30.05 -2.68
C MET A 1 18.16 -29.02 -2.40
N ASN A 2 18.22 -27.95 -3.20
CA ASN A 2 19.30 -26.97 -3.09
C ASN A 2 18.95 -25.97 -1.99
N THR A 3 19.59 -26.07 -0.82
CA THR A 3 19.35 -25.17 0.31
C THR A 3 19.87 -23.77 -0.05
N PRO A 4 19.07 -22.70 0.08
CA PRO A 4 19.53 -21.36 -0.26
C PRO A 4 20.75 -20.98 0.57
N SER A 5 21.76 -20.41 -0.10
CA SER A 5 23.01 -20.03 0.54
C SER A 5 22.75 -19.03 1.69
N ARG A 6 23.62 -19.00 2.70
CA ARG A 6 23.53 -18.04 3.81
C ARG A 6 23.57 -16.58 3.31
N GLN A 7 24.24 -16.36 2.19
CA GLN A 7 24.37 -15.06 1.54
C GLN A 7 23.05 -14.63 0.89
N THR A 8 22.36 -15.54 0.18
CA THR A 8 21.03 -15.30 -0.40
C THR A 8 20.02 -14.91 0.68
N ARG A 9 19.97 -15.64 1.80
CA ARG A 9 19.05 -15.31 2.92
C ARG A 9 19.36 -13.98 3.59
N ARG A 10 20.64 -13.56 3.61
CA ARG A 10 21.02 -12.23 4.11
C ARG A 10 20.59 -11.12 3.15
N ALA A 11 20.77 -11.34 1.85
CA ALA A 11 20.33 -10.40 0.81
C ALA A 11 18.81 -10.22 0.83
N GLU A 12 18.04 -11.31 0.88
CA GLU A 12 16.57 -11.28 0.99
C GLU A 12 16.12 -10.48 2.23
N LYS A 13 16.71 -10.75 3.40
CA LYS A 13 16.38 -10.02 4.63
C LYS A 13 16.74 -8.53 4.53
N ALA A 14 17.88 -8.20 3.94
CA ALA A 14 18.29 -6.81 3.75
C ALA A 14 17.30 -6.06 2.82
N TRP A 15 16.83 -6.73 1.77
CA TRP A 15 15.83 -6.17 0.87
C TRP A 15 14.49 -5.94 1.58
N VAL A 16 13.98 -6.93 2.34
CA VAL A 16 12.71 -6.78 3.09
C VAL A 16 12.79 -5.62 4.07
N LEU A 17 13.89 -5.49 4.81
CA LEU A 17 14.09 -4.38 5.74
C LEU A 17 14.15 -3.04 5.01
N ALA A 18 14.78 -2.98 3.84
CA ALA A 18 14.80 -1.77 3.02
C ALA A 18 13.39 -1.42 2.48
N ALA A 19 12.60 -2.41 2.08
CA ALA A 19 11.22 -2.21 1.63
C ALA A 19 10.33 -1.66 2.76
N ILE A 20 10.40 -2.24 3.96
CA ILE A 20 9.67 -1.75 5.15
C ILE A 20 10.07 -0.30 5.45
N ARG A 21 11.37 0.01 5.50
CA ARG A 21 11.84 1.39 5.76
C ARG A 21 11.32 2.40 4.73
N ARG A 22 11.24 2.02 3.45
CA ARG A 22 10.68 2.90 2.40
C ARG A 22 9.20 3.19 2.66
N ILE A 23 8.42 2.17 3.02
CA ILE A 23 7.00 2.30 3.34
C ILE A 23 6.79 3.18 4.59
N GLU A 24 7.58 2.97 5.65
CA GLU A 24 7.50 3.78 6.87
C GLU A 24 7.89 5.24 6.62
N ALA A 25 8.96 5.48 5.86
CA ALA A 25 9.39 6.82 5.48
C ALA A 25 8.39 7.54 4.57
N ASP A 26 7.64 6.81 3.74
CA ASP A 26 6.53 7.36 2.96
C ASP A 26 5.34 7.75 3.85
N PHE A 27 5.01 6.91 4.83
CA PHE A 27 3.96 7.22 5.79
C PHE A 27 4.29 8.45 6.64
N GLN A 28 5.52 8.58 7.14
CA GLN A 28 5.94 9.76 7.92
C GLN A 28 5.85 11.08 7.14
N ARG A 29 5.84 11.01 5.80
CA ARG A 29 5.66 12.18 4.91
C ARG A 29 4.20 12.47 4.58
N SER A 30 3.30 11.52 4.83
CA SER A 30 1.87 11.65 4.55
C SER A 30 1.13 12.09 5.83
N SER A 31 0.71 13.36 5.89
CA SER A 31 0.07 13.97 7.07
C SER A 31 -1.30 13.35 7.40
N ASP A 32 -1.66 13.32 8.68
CA ASP A 32 -3.03 13.05 9.12
C ASP A 32 -3.94 14.22 8.73
N THR A 33 -4.90 13.95 7.84
CA THR A 33 -5.80 14.99 7.37
C THR A 33 -6.70 15.49 8.48
N HIS A 34 -6.73 16.80 8.64
CA HIS A 34 -7.52 17.48 9.65
C HIS A 34 -9.03 17.31 9.38
N LEU A 35 -9.82 17.27 10.45
CA LEU A 35 -11.28 17.27 10.36
C LEU A 35 -11.75 18.69 10.02
N ILE A 36 -12.50 18.83 8.94
CA ILE A 36 -13.08 20.11 8.50
C ILE A 36 -14.53 20.16 8.99
N PRO A 37 -14.89 21.07 9.91
CA PRO A 37 -16.27 21.24 10.33
C PRO A 37 -17.10 21.84 9.18
N LEU A 38 -18.26 21.26 8.90
CA LEU A 38 -19.20 21.73 7.90
C LEU A 38 -20.50 22.17 8.58
N PRO A 39 -20.86 23.46 8.54
CA PRO A 39 -22.13 23.90 9.10
C PRO A 39 -23.29 23.35 8.27
N LEU A 40 -24.29 22.78 8.94
CA LEU A 40 -25.52 22.27 8.33
C LEU A 40 -26.72 23.17 8.72
N PRO A 41 -27.02 24.24 7.97
CA PRO A 41 -28.04 25.21 8.35
C PRO A 41 -29.45 24.64 8.53
N GLY A 42 -29.75 23.45 7.97
CA GLY A 42 -31.04 22.78 8.10
C GLY A 42 -31.16 21.76 9.26
N PHE A 43 -30.08 21.48 9.99
CA PHE A 43 -30.04 20.44 11.02
C PHE A 43 -29.44 20.98 12.32
N PRO A 44 -30.20 21.77 13.10
CA PRO A 44 -29.73 22.28 14.39
C PRO A 44 -29.47 21.12 15.36
N GLY A 45 -28.27 21.10 15.97
CA GLY A 45 -27.83 20.07 16.93
C GLY A 45 -27.04 18.91 16.33
N VAL A 46 -26.72 18.94 15.03
CA VAL A 46 -25.87 17.94 14.37
C VAL A 46 -24.58 18.60 13.89
N ASP A 47 -23.45 18.17 14.45
CA ASP A 47 -22.12 18.61 14.01
C ASP A 47 -21.58 17.66 12.94
N LEU A 48 -21.38 18.17 11.72
CA LEU A 48 -20.78 17.41 10.61
C LEU A 48 -19.30 17.74 10.49
N TYR A 49 -18.47 16.71 10.49
CA TYR A 49 -17.02 16.83 10.26
C TYR A 49 -16.63 16.00 9.05
N LEU A 50 -15.94 16.64 8.10
CA LEU A 50 -15.40 15.97 6.92
C LEU A 50 -13.94 15.63 7.16
N LYS A 51 -13.58 14.38 6.94
CA LYS A 51 -12.18 13.95 6.91
C LYS A 51 -11.77 13.85 5.45
N ASP A 52 -10.88 14.74 5.03
CA ASP A 52 -10.43 14.74 3.64
C ASP A 52 -9.35 13.67 3.43
N GLU A 53 -9.75 12.47 3.05
CA GLU A 53 -8.79 11.39 2.79
C GLU A 53 -8.24 11.38 1.35
N SER A 54 -8.62 12.38 0.54
CA SER A 54 -8.10 12.60 -0.82
C SER A 54 -6.67 13.16 -0.84
N SER A 55 -6.17 13.61 0.31
CA SER A 55 -4.83 14.18 0.46
C SER A 55 -3.71 13.12 0.50
N HIS A 56 -4.04 11.83 0.54
CA HIS A 56 -3.04 10.77 0.44
C HIS A 56 -2.45 10.73 -0.99
N PRO A 57 -1.22 10.23 -1.20
CA PRO A 57 -0.56 10.20 -2.51
C PRO A 57 -1.37 9.52 -3.63
N THR A 58 -2.29 8.63 -3.27
CA THR A 58 -3.17 7.90 -4.21
C THR A 58 -4.60 8.43 -4.24
N GLY A 59 -4.88 9.53 -3.55
CA GLY A 59 -6.18 10.21 -3.58
C GLY A 59 -7.32 9.47 -2.86
N SER A 60 -7.01 8.44 -2.06
CA SER A 60 -8.04 7.56 -1.51
C SER A 60 -7.66 6.98 -0.14
N LEU A 61 -8.68 6.75 0.70
CA LEU A 61 -8.61 6.01 1.97
C LEU A 61 -7.89 4.66 1.84
N LYS A 62 -7.97 4.04 0.65
CA LYS A 62 -7.38 2.72 0.38
C LYS A 62 -5.85 2.72 0.39
N HIS A 63 -5.22 3.88 0.38
CA HIS A 63 -3.77 4.02 0.61
C HIS A 63 -3.35 3.36 1.93
N ARG A 64 -4.14 3.57 3.01
CA ARG A 64 -3.88 3.00 4.34
C ARG A 64 -4.02 1.48 4.35
N LEU A 65 -5.02 0.97 3.62
CA LEU A 65 -5.26 -0.46 3.46
C LEU A 65 -4.13 -1.12 2.68
N ALA A 66 -3.79 -0.60 1.50
CA ALA A 66 -2.73 -1.13 0.65
C ALA A 66 -1.40 -1.18 1.40
N ARG A 67 -1.06 -0.13 2.16
CA ARG A 67 0.12 -0.13 3.05
C ARG A 67 0.14 -1.31 4.00
N SER A 68 -0.98 -1.54 4.69
CA SER A 68 -1.10 -2.59 5.70
C SER A 68 -0.96 -3.98 5.08
N LEU A 69 -1.53 -4.19 3.88
CA LEU A 69 -1.38 -5.43 3.12
C LEU A 69 0.07 -5.70 2.72
N PHE A 70 0.78 -4.68 2.21
CA PHE A 70 2.19 -4.82 1.84
C PHE A 70 3.08 -5.11 3.06
N LEU A 71 2.90 -4.39 4.18
CA LEU A 71 3.64 -4.65 5.42
C LEU A 71 3.35 -6.05 5.95
N TYR A 72 2.09 -6.48 5.95
CA TYR A 72 1.71 -7.82 6.37
C TYR A 72 2.37 -8.88 5.49
N ALA A 73 2.34 -8.73 4.16
CA ALA A 73 2.96 -9.67 3.24
C ALA A 73 4.50 -9.74 3.39
N LEU A 74 5.16 -8.60 3.63
CA LEU A 74 6.60 -8.53 3.89
C LEU A 74 6.98 -9.21 5.21
N CYS A 75 6.24 -8.94 6.29
CA CYS A 75 6.49 -9.52 7.61
C CYS A 75 6.27 -11.03 7.64
N ASN A 76 5.29 -11.54 6.90
CA ASN A 76 5.04 -12.99 6.77
C ASN A 76 5.97 -13.68 5.75
N GLY A 77 6.83 -12.92 5.04
CA GLY A 77 7.71 -13.44 4.02
C GLY A 77 7.01 -13.93 2.76
N TRP A 78 5.74 -13.53 2.56
CA TRP A 78 4.94 -13.78 1.36
C TRP A 78 5.36 -12.88 0.20
N LEU A 79 5.90 -11.69 0.51
CA LEU A 79 6.44 -10.76 -0.46
C LEU A 79 7.97 -10.71 -0.35
N ARG A 80 8.65 -10.86 -1.49
CA ARG A 80 10.12 -10.85 -1.59
C ARG A 80 10.57 -10.07 -2.83
N GLU A 81 11.87 -9.85 -2.93
CA GLU A 81 12.47 -9.25 -4.13
C GLU A 81 12.11 -10.07 -5.38
N GLY A 82 11.61 -9.39 -6.41
CA GLY A 82 11.17 -10.02 -7.66
C GLY A 82 9.77 -10.67 -7.59
N SER A 83 9.05 -10.59 -6.46
CA SER A 83 7.65 -11.03 -6.40
C SER A 83 6.76 -10.18 -7.30
N THR A 84 5.78 -10.83 -7.93
CA THR A 84 4.71 -10.14 -8.68
C THR A 84 3.50 -9.95 -7.78
N VAL A 85 3.00 -8.73 -7.69
CA VAL A 85 1.74 -8.42 -7.01
C VAL A 85 0.61 -8.43 -8.05
N VAL A 86 -0.45 -9.19 -7.80
CA VAL A 86 -1.63 -9.27 -8.67
C VAL A 86 -2.85 -8.89 -7.85
N GLU A 87 -3.66 -7.99 -8.39
CA GLU A 87 -4.93 -7.60 -7.79
C GLU A 87 -6.03 -7.54 -8.85
N ALA A 88 -7.24 -7.90 -8.44
CA ALA A 88 -8.41 -8.00 -9.29
C ALA A 88 -9.39 -6.83 -9.02
N SER A 89 -8.90 -5.60 -9.05
CA SER A 89 -9.73 -4.39 -9.05
C SER A 89 -9.28 -3.42 -10.12
N SER A 90 -10.18 -2.55 -10.54
CA SER A 90 -9.91 -1.39 -11.39
C SER A 90 -10.02 -0.07 -10.63
N GLY A 91 -10.36 -0.13 -9.33
CA GLY A 91 -10.65 1.05 -8.52
C GLY A 91 -9.43 1.63 -7.80
N SER A 92 -9.68 2.53 -6.85
CA SER A 92 -8.63 3.17 -6.03
C SER A 92 -7.75 2.20 -5.21
N THR A 93 -8.15 0.92 -5.13
CA THR A 93 -7.34 -0.15 -4.54
C THR A 93 -6.15 -0.47 -5.43
N ALA A 94 -6.41 -0.80 -6.70
CA ALA A 94 -5.39 -1.06 -7.72
C ALA A 94 -4.37 0.08 -7.84
N VAL A 95 -4.85 1.33 -7.84
CA VAL A 95 -3.98 2.52 -7.88
C VAL A 95 -3.09 2.59 -6.64
N SER A 96 -3.63 2.29 -5.46
CA SER A 96 -2.87 2.32 -4.21
C SER A 96 -1.86 1.19 -4.12
N GLU A 97 -2.21 -0.01 -4.57
CA GLU A 97 -1.30 -1.15 -4.57
C GLU A 97 -0.20 -1.03 -5.63
N ALA A 98 -0.52 -0.52 -6.82
CA ALA A 98 0.48 -0.20 -7.84
C ALA A 98 1.50 0.85 -7.34
N TYR A 99 1.03 1.83 -6.57
CA TYR A 99 1.90 2.80 -5.91
C TYR A 99 2.90 2.11 -4.96
N PHE A 100 2.43 1.25 -4.05
CA PHE A 100 3.31 0.54 -3.11
C PHE A 100 4.24 -0.46 -3.81
N ALA A 101 3.77 -1.18 -4.83
CA ALA A 101 4.60 -2.05 -5.64
C ALA A 101 5.77 -1.28 -6.27
N ARG A 102 5.49 -0.11 -6.85
CA ARG A 102 6.54 0.77 -7.41
C ARG A 102 7.46 1.32 -6.33
N LEU A 103 6.94 1.69 -5.16
CA LEU A 103 7.72 2.21 -4.03
C LEU A 103 8.75 1.20 -3.51
N VAL A 104 8.39 -0.09 -3.46
CA VAL A 104 9.30 -1.16 -3.03
C VAL A 104 10.14 -1.76 -4.17
N GLY A 105 9.96 -1.28 -5.40
CA GLY A 105 10.74 -1.70 -6.57
C GLY A 105 10.30 -3.04 -7.17
N LEU A 106 9.03 -3.43 -6.96
CA LEU A 106 8.46 -4.62 -7.56
C LEU A 106 7.86 -4.33 -8.94
N PRO A 107 7.90 -5.29 -9.88
CA PRO A 107 7.19 -5.17 -11.14
C PRO A 107 5.69 -5.11 -10.87
N SER A 108 5.03 -4.00 -11.20
CA SER A 108 3.57 -3.92 -11.16
C SER A 108 3.00 -4.32 -12.53
N PRO A 109 2.07 -5.30 -12.62
CA PRO A 109 1.20 -5.42 -13.77
C PRO A 109 0.14 -4.32 -13.69
N ALA A 110 0.51 -3.09 -14.00
CA ALA A 110 -0.43 -1.98 -14.12
C ALA A 110 -1.13 -2.08 -15.49
N SER A 111 -2.02 -3.05 -15.64
CA SER A 111 -3.22 -3.02 -16.51
C SER A 111 -3.77 -4.44 -16.70
N SER A 112 -5.00 -4.67 -16.24
CA SER A 112 -5.98 -5.57 -16.86
C SER A 112 -5.46 -6.76 -17.68
N ALA A 113 -5.36 -7.93 -17.06
CA ALA A 113 -5.70 -9.19 -17.73
C ALA A 113 -5.92 -10.28 -16.68
N CYS A 114 -7.18 -10.67 -16.52
CA CYS A 114 -7.52 -12.00 -16.04
C CYS A 114 -6.78 -13.03 -16.91
N ARG A 115 -5.87 -13.80 -16.32
CA ARG A 115 -5.50 -15.11 -16.86
C ARG A 115 -5.13 -16.02 -15.69
N PHE A 116 -6.15 -16.69 -15.16
CA PHE A 116 -5.98 -17.96 -14.49
C PHE A 116 -5.49 -18.97 -15.52
N SER A 117 -4.41 -19.68 -15.21
CA SER A 117 -4.10 -20.98 -15.80
C SER A 117 -3.56 -21.86 -14.67
N PRO A 118 -3.98 -23.14 -14.61
CA PRO A 118 -3.95 -23.98 -13.41
C PRO A 118 -2.55 -24.34 -12.93
#